data_AF-A0AAE0CTI6-F1
#
_entry.id   AF-A0AAE0CTI6-F1
#
_cell.length_a   1.000
_cell.length_b   1.000
_cell.length_c   1.000
_cell.angle_alpha   90.00
_cell.angle_beta   90.00
_cell.angle_gamma   90.00
#
_symmetry.space_group_name_H-M   'P 1'
#
loop_
_entity.id
_entity.type
_entity.pdbx_description
1 polymer ?
#
loop_
_entity_poly.entity_id
_entity_poly.type
_entity_poly.pdbx_seq_one_letter_code
_entity_poly.pdbx_strand_id
1 'polypeptide(L)'
;MLEFIRKMLLRKFHERKEEYAKWDYVIPSRVNAKVLKNSGESRILTIISAWELEYEVFGPCGLYVVKLRQYSYGGGSWQKSSIPCSHAMVTTSLSCGRDLVKDRATDYVHQSLSINTYLQTYKGMIHPIPQQKMWLEIERGELLPPPFQTQPDKPKLQRLKEPDEKAK
;
A
#
# COMPACT_ATOMS: atom_id res chain seq x y z
N MET A 1 5.56 15.00 24.93
CA MET A 1 5.68 14.33 23.61
C MET A 1 4.34 13.74 23.13
N LEU A 2 3.66 12.90 23.92
CA LEU A 2 2.40 12.25 23.51
C LEU A 2 1.22 13.21 23.22
N GLU A 3 1.03 14.24 24.05
CA GLU A 3 -0.02 15.25 23.81
C GLU A 3 0.18 16.03 22.50
N PHE A 4 1.43 16.27 22.10
CA PHE A 4 1.73 16.90 20.82
C PHE A 4 1.32 16.00 19.66
N ILE A 5 1.69 14.71 19.70
CA ILE A 5 1.30 13.72 18.69
C ILE A 5 -0.22 13.59 18.62
N ARG A 6 -0.91 13.54 19.77
CA ARG A 6 -2.38 13.50 19.82
C ARG A 6 -3.01 14.70 19.13
N LYS A 7 -2.57 15.92 19.45
CA LYS A 7 -3.09 17.16 18.83
C LYS A 7 -2.79 17.23 17.34
N MET A 8 -1.60 16.78 16.92
CA MET A 8 -1.21 16.70 15.52
C MET A 8 -2.13 15.74 14.74
N LEU A 9 -2.37 14.53 15.28
CA LEU A 9 -3.26 13.54 14.66
C LEU A 9 -4.71 14.03 14.62
N LEU A 10 -5.23 14.60 15.72
CA LEU A 10 -6.58 15.16 15.78
C LEU A 10 -6.79 16.20 14.68
N ARG A 11 -5.87 17.16 14.56
CA ARG A 11 -5.91 18.20 13.52
C ARG A 11 -5.88 17.57 12.13
N LYS A 12 -4.94 16.65 11.89
CA LYS A 12 -4.77 15.99 10.60
C LYS A 12 -6.00 15.21 10.18
N PHE A 13 -6.64 14.47 11.09
CA PHE A 13 -7.87 13.73 10.80
C PHE A 13 -9.02 14.69 10.43
N HIS A 14 -9.13 15.82 11.14
CA HIS A 14 -10.12 16.84 10.86
C HIS A 14 -9.90 17.50 9.49
N GLU A 15 -8.67 17.99 9.23
CA GLU A 15 -8.29 18.58 7.93
C GLU A 15 -8.55 17.61 6.78
N ARG A 16 -8.18 16.33 6.93
CA ARG A 16 -8.41 15.31 5.89
C ARG A 16 -9.89 15.03 5.65
N LYS A 17 -10.73 15.08 6.68
CA LYS A 17 -12.18 14.92 6.55
C LYS A 17 -12.80 16.12 5.82
N GLU A 18 -12.39 17.34 6.14
CA GLU A 18 -12.90 18.55 5.49
C GLU A 18 -12.42 18.70 4.04
N GLU A 19 -11.15 18.38 3.77
CA GLU A 19 -10.60 18.35 2.41
C GLU A 19 -11.38 17.37 1.54
N TYR A 20 -11.66 16.18 2.07
CA TYR A 20 -12.40 15.13 1.37
C TYR A 20 -13.85 15.52 1.09
N ALA A 21 -14.55 16.23 1.98
CA ALA A 21 -15.94 16.61 1.79
C ALA A 21 -16.18 17.46 0.52
N LYS A 22 -15.10 17.98 -0.07
CA LYS A 22 -15.10 18.80 -1.28
C LYS A 22 -14.81 18.00 -2.56
N TRP A 23 -14.50 16.70 -2.46
CA TRP A 23 -14.10 15.89 -3.60
C TRP A 23 -15.31 15.19 -4.23
N ASP A 24 -15.45 15.32 -5.54
CA ASP A 24 -16.51 14.70 -6.36
C ASP A 24 -15.98 13.51 -7.21
N TYR A 25 -14.71 13.14 -7.00
CA TYR A 25 -14.04 12.12 -7.81
C TYR A 25 -14.24 10.70 -7.26
N VAL A 26 -13.90 9.68 -8.05
CA VAL A 26 -13.87 8.27 -7.61
C VAL A 26 -12.55 7.90 -6.93
N ILE A 27 -11.45 8.53 -7.37
CA ILE A 27 -10.10 8.35 -6.83
C ILE A 27 -9.49 9.70 -6.40
N PRO A 28 -8.60 9.72 -5.38
CA PRO A 28 -7.91 10.93 -4.96
C PRO A 28 -7.12 11.60 -6.09
N SER A 29 -7.09 12.93 -6.14
CA SER A 29 -6.36 13.69 -7.17
C SER A 29 -4.88 13.30 -7.24
N ARG A 30 -4.26 12.99 -6.09
CA ARG A 30 -2.87 12.54 -6.02
C ARG A 30 -2.66 11.16 -6.65
N VAL A 31 -3.62 10.26 -6.49
CA VAL A 31 -3.60 8.94 -7.12
C VAL A 31 -3.79 9.08 -8.62
N ASN A 32 -4.78 9.88 -9.05
CA ASN A 32 -5.03 10.16 -10.46
C ASN A 32 -3.81 10.78 -11.15
N ALA A 33 -3.19 11.79 -10.53
CA ALA A 33 -1.97 12.41 -11.04
C ALA A 33 -0.82 11.40 -11.22
N LYS A 34 -0.70 10.42 -10.32
CA LYS A 34 0.30 9.35 -10.43
C LYS A 34 -0.01 8.38 -11.57
N VAL A 35 -1.28 8.03 -11.76
CA VAL A 35 -1.73 7.21 -12.90
C VAL A 35 -1.43 7.92 -14.22
N LEU A 36 -1.79 9.20 -14.35
CA LEU A 36 -1.51 10.01 -15.55
C LEU A 36 -0.02 10.12 -15.84
N LYS A 37 0.80 10.33 -14.80
CA LYS A 37 2.26 10.34 -14.94
C LYS A 37 2.78 9.00 -15.48
N ASN A 38 2.40 7.90 -14.84
CA ASN A 38 2.84 6.56 -15.25
C ASN A 38 2.33 6.20 -16.65
N SER A 39 1.15 6.69 -17.05
CA SER A 39 0.62 6.60 -18.43
C SER A 39 1.47 7.36 -19.45
N GLY A 40 2.01 8.53 -19.07
CA GLY A 40 2.96 9.26 -19.91
C GLY A 40 4.25 8.48 -20.09
N GLU A 41 4.81 7.97 -19.00
CA GLU A 41 6.05 7.16 -18.98
C GLU A 41 5.88 5.82 -19.71
N SER A 42 4.66 5.30 -19.84
CA SER A 42 4.41 4.03 -20.51
C SER A 42 4.59 4.12 -22.03
N ARG A 43 4.58 5.33 -22.61
CA ARG A 43 4.63 5.56 -24.07
C ARG A 43 5.98 5.24 -24.70
N ILE A 44 7.05 5.24 -23.90
CA ILE A 44 8.41 4.92 -24.37
C ILE A 44 8.72 3.42 -24.30
N LEU A 45 7.80 2.62 -23.76
CA LEU A 45 8.00 1.19 -23.55
C LEU A 45 7.60 0.41 -24.81
N THR A 46 8.35 -0.65 -25.11
CA THR A 46 8.02 -1.59 -26.18
C THR A 46 7.43 -2.85 -25.57
N ILE A 47 6.35 -3.37 -26.15
CA ILE A 47 5.68 -4.60 -25.69
C ILE A 47 5.78 -5.68 -26.75
N ILE A 48 6.04 -6.90 -26.30
CA ILE A 48 5.78 -8.13 -27.05
C ILE A 48 4.70 -8.90 -26.30
N SER A 49 3.64 -9.26 -27.02
CA SER A 49 2.60 -10.16 -26.49
C SER A 49 3.13 -11.59 -26.54
N ALA A 50 3.12 -12.26 -25.39
CA ALA A 50 3.36 -13.69 -25.30
C ALA A 50 2.01 -14.43 -25.39
N TRP A 51 1.69 -15.27 -24.42
CA TRP A 51 0.42 -16.02 -24.35
C TRP A 51 -0.52 -15.43 -23.30
N GLU A 52 -1.83 -15.40 -23.57
CA GLU A 52 -2.91 -15.20 -22.60
C GLU A 52 -2.70 -14.07 -21.56
N LEU A 53 -2.63 -12.82 -22.01
CA LEU A 53 -2.43 -11.62 -21.19
C LEU A 53 -1.08 -11.60 -20.42
N GLU A 54 -0.11 -12.36 -20.89
CA GLU A 54 1.29 -12.23 -20.52
C GLU A 54 2.07 -11.41 -21.57
N TYR A 55 2.94 -10.53 -21.07
CA TYR A 55 3.68 -9.59 -21.89
C TYR A 55 5.13 -9.48 -21.45
N GLU A 56 5.99 -9.34 -22.45
CA GLU A 56 7.35 -8.87 -22.27
C GLU A 56 7.40 -7.37 -22.55
N VAL A 57 7.78 -6.59 -21.55
CA VAL A 57 7.86 -5.14 -21.64
C VAL A 57 9.31 -4.70 -21.55
N PHE A 58 9.81 -4.10 -22.63
CA PHE A 58 11.14 -3.55 -22.73
C PHE A 58 11.12 -2.07 -22.41
N GLY A 59 11.95 -1.67 -21.45
CA GLY A 59 12.14 -0.27 -21.07
C GLY A 59 13.61 0.09 -20.87
N PRO A 60 13.90 1.34 -20.47
CA PRO A 60 15.26 1.83 -20.25
C PRO A 60 16.04 1.02 -19.21
N CYS A 61 15.33 0.41 -18.25
CA CYS A 61 15.93 -0.35 -17.14
C CYS A 61 16.01 -1.86 -17.41
N GLY A 62 15.64 -2.32 -18.62
CA GLY A 62 15.67 -3.72 -19.02
C GLY A 62 14.30 -4.31 -19.35
N LEU A 63 14.25 -5.65 -19.35
CA LEU A 63 13.08 -6.46 -19.66
C LEU A 63 12.27 -6.77 -18.39
N TYR A 64 10.95 -6.61 -18.49
CA TYR A 64 10.01 -6.94 -17.44
C TYR A 64 8.93 -7.87 -17.96
N VAL A 65 8.66 -8.95 -17.20
CA VAL A 65 7.53 -9.84 -17.46
C VAL A 65 6.30 -9.32 -16.74
N VAL A 66 5.18 -9.27 -17.44
CA VAL A 66 3.90 -8.79 -16.92
C VAL A 66 2.83 -9.85 -17.14
N LYS A 67 2.16 -10.25 -16.07
CA LYS A 67 1.02 -11.18 -16.07
C LYS A 67 -0.22 -10.43 -15.61
N LEU A 68 -1.01 -9.94 -16.56
CA LEU A 68 -2.12 -9.03 -16.27
C LEU A 68 -3.25 -9.70 -15.48
N ARG A 69 -3.56 -10.99 -15.75
CA ARG A 69 -4.58 -11.76 -15.01
C ARG A 69 -4.30 -11.85 -13.51
N GLN A 70 -3.03 -12.00 -13.16
CA GLN A 70 -2.57 -12.11 -11.78
C GLN A 70 -2.28 -10.73 -11.18
N TYR A 71 -2.45 -9.67 -11.98
CA TYR A 71 -1.97 -8.33 -11.72
C TYR A 71 -0.52 -8.31 -11.20
N SER A 72 0.31 -9.19 -11.76
CA SER A 72 1.69 -9.37 -11.37
C SER A 72 2.62 -8.76 -12.40
N TYR A 73 3.52 -7.90 -11.95
CA TYR A 73 4.49 -7.20 -12.79
C TYR A 73 5.86 -7.51 -12.23
N GLY A 74 6.87 -7.75 -13.07
CA GLY A 74 8.20 -8.27 -12.69
C GLY A 74 8.97 -7.49 -11.62
N GLY A 75 8.48 -6.35 -11.13
CA GLY A 75 9.03 -5.59 -9.99
C GLY A 75 8.15 -5.54 -8.73
N GLY A 76 6.97 -6.17 -8.70
CA GLY A 76 6.05 -6.16 -7.55
C GLY A 76 5.57 -4.75 -7.15
N SER A 77 5.80 -3.74 -7.98
CA SER A 77 5.54 -2.33 -7.66
C SER A 77 4.05 -2.06 -7.50
N TRP A 78 3.21 -2.79 -8.23
CA TRP A 78 1.76 -2.64 -8.15
C TRP A 78 1.21 -3.18 -6.83
N GLN A 79 1.64 -4.37 -6.41
CA GLN A 79 1.27 -4.99 -5.12
C GLN A 79 1.62 -4.06 -3.94
N LYS A 80 2.73 -3.33 -4.03
CA LYS A 80 3.18 -2.42 -2.97
C LYS A 80 2.45 -1.09 -2.97
N SER A 81 2.21 -0.51 -4.14
CA SER A 81 1.68 0.86 -4.26
C SER A 81 0.19 0.93 -4.51
N SER A 82 -0.44 -0.17 -4.93
CA SER A 82 -1.82 -0.24 -5.40
C SER A 82 -2.12 0.65 -6.62
N ILE A 83 -1.09 1.21 -7.27
CA ILE A 83 -1.16 2.09 -8.45
C ILE A 83 -0.39 1.45 -9.60
N PRO A 84 -0.98 1.29 -10.80
CA PRO A 84 -0.28 0.75 -11.96
C PRO A 84 1.02 1.49 -12.27
N CYS A 85 2.14 0.79 -12.37
CA CYS A 85 3.39 1.38 -12.86
C CYS A 85 3.35 1.56 -14.39
N SER A 86 4.36 2.22 -14.97
CA SER A 86 4.42 2.43 -16.43
C SER A 86 4.34 1.12 -17.22
N HIS A 87 5.00 0.05 -16.78
CA HIS A 87 4.90 -1.28 -17.39
C HIS A 87 3.46 -1.83 -17.34
N ALA A 88 2.77 -1.64 -16.21
CA ALA A 88 1.38 -2.03 -16.07
C ALA A 88 0.45 -1.22 -16.98
N MET A 89 0.67 0.09 -17.04
CA MET A 89 -0.13 0.99 -17.86
C MET A 89 -0.06 0.63 -19.34
N VAL A 90 1.12 0.30 -19.86
CA VAL A 90 1.26 -0.05 -21.28
C VAL A 90 0.55 -1.37 -21.59
N THR A 91 0.69 -2.40 -20.76
CA THR A 91 0.03 -3.70 -20.98
C THR A 91 -1.50 -3.60 -20.85
N THR A 92 -1.96 -2.82 -19.88
CA THR A 92 -3.39 -2.55 -19.69
C THR A 92 -3.97 -1.76 -20.87
N SER A 93 -3.23 -0.78 -21.37
CA SER A 93 -3.67 0.01 -22.53
C SER A 93 -3.76 -0.81 -23.82
N LEU A 94 -2.92 -1.84 -23.93
CA LEU A 94 -2.96 -2.78 -25.05
C LEU A 94 -4.15 -3.73 -24.93
N SER A 95 -4.41 -4.27 -23.73
CA SER A 95 -5.50 -5.22 -23.51
C SER A 95 -6.90 -4.59 -23.57
N CYS A 96 -7.04 -3.35 -23.10
CA CYS A 96 -8.34 -2.70 -22.93
C CYS A 96 -8.56 -1.52 -23.90
N GLY A 97 -7.59 -1.17 -24.74
CA GLY A 97 -7.66 -0.02 -25.63
C GLY A 97 -7.19 1.28 -24.97
N ARG A 98 -6.41 2.09 -25.72
CA ARG A 98 -5.72 3.29 -25.20
C ARG A 98 -6.67 4.38 -24.69
N ASP A 99 -7.80 4.57 -25.36
CA ASP A 99 -8.75 5.62 -25.00
C ASP A 99 -9.51 5.29 -23.70
N LEU A 100 -9.76 4.00 -23.46
CA LEU A 100 -10.46 3.52 -22.27
C LEU A 100 -9.62 3.65 -21.00
N VAL A 101 -8.29 3.73 -21.07
CA VAL A 101 -7.43 3.83 -19.87
C VAL A 101 -7.60 5.15 -19.13
N LYS A 102 -7.88 6.25 -19.83
CA LYS A 102 -8.14 7.54 -19.18
C LYS A 102 -9.47 7.54 -18.45
N ASP A 103 -10.50 6.99 -19.09
CA ASP A 103 -11.85 6.95 -18.56
C ASP A 103 -12.03 5.86 -17.48
N ARG A 104 -11.18 4.82 -17.52
CA ARG A 104 -11.20 3.68 -16.60
C ARG A 104 -9.99 3.62 -15.67
N ALA A 105 -9.40 4.76 -15.33
CA ALA A 105 -8.30 4.82 -14.36
C ALA A 105 -8.65 4.12 -13.02
N THR A 106 -9.94 4.10 -12.67
CA THR A 106 -10.51 3.42 -11.51
C THR A 106 -10.39 1.90 -11.56
N ASP A 107 -10.39 1.30 -12.75
CA ASP A 107 -10.46 -0.16 -12.92
C ASP A 107 -9.11 -0.84 -12.64
N TYR A 108 -8.02 -0.05 -12.66
CA TYR A 108 -6.65 -0.54 -12.51
C TYR A 108 -5.99 -0.08 -11.22
N VAL A 109 -6.61 0.85 -10.51
CA VAL A 109 -6.21 1.27 -9.16
C VAL A 109 -6.93 0.36 -8.18
N HIS A 110 -6.20 -0.19 -7.20
CA HIS A 110 -6.82 -1.06 -6.21
C HIS A 110 -7.89 -0.30 -5.41
N GLN A 111 -8.99 -0.98 -5.09
CA GLN A 111 -10.13 -0.40 -4.35
C GLN A 111 -9.72 0.27 -3.03
N SER A 112 -8.62 -0.17 -2.40
CA SER A 112 -8.07 0.45 -1.19
C SER A 112 -7.69 1.92 -1.34
N LEU A 113 -7.46 2.38 -2.58
CA LEU A 113 -7.18 3.78 -2.91
C LEU A 113 -8.42 4.54 -3.40
N SER A 114 -9.59 3.90 -3.39
CA SER A 114 -10.86 4.56 -3.68
C SER A 114 -11.17 5.63 -2.62
N ILE A 115 -11.93 6.64 -3.02
CA ILE A 115 -12.41 7.66 -2.10
C ILE A 115 -13.30 7.05 -1.01
N ASN A 116 -14.10 6.03 -1.33
CA ASN A 116 -14.91 5.34 -0.34
C ASN A 116 -14.06 4.63 0.74
N THR A 117 -12.96 3.96 0.37
CA THR A 117 -12.09 3.33 1.37
C THR A 117 -11.34 4.37 2.20
N TYR A 118 -10.90 5.46 1.58
CA TYR A 118 -10.33 6.60 2.30
C TYR A 118 -11.32 7.14 3.35
N LEU A 119 -12.58 7.31 2.96
CA LEU A 119 -13.67 7.71 3.83
C LEU A 119 -13.84 6.81 5.05
N GLN A 120 -13.93 5.51 4.83
CA GLN A 120 -14.06 4.56 5.92
C GLN A 120 -12.87 4.61 6.88
N THR A 121 -11.67 4.87 6.35
CA THR A 121 -10.44 5.02 7.15
C THR A 121 -10.51 6.21 8.10
N TYR A 122 -11.05 7.36 7.64
CA TYR A 122 -11.15 8.58 8.45
C TYR A 122 -12.53 8.79 9.11
N LYS A 123 -13.43 7.81 9.03
CA LYS A 123 -14.74 7.86 9.68
C LYS A 123 -14.61 7.94 11.20
N GLY A 124 -13.65 7.22 11.77
CA GLY A 124 -13.32 7.28 13.19
C GLY A 124 -12.54 8.56 13.52
N MET A 125 -13.18 9.50 14.22
CA MET A 125 -12.54 10.73 14.64
C MET A 125 -11.87 10.58 16.00
N ILE A 126 -10.71 11.22 16.18
CA ILE A 126 -10.06 11.33 17.48
C ILE A 126 -10.78 12.43 18.27
N HIS A 127 -11.45 12.05 19.34
CA HIS A 127 -12.14 13.01 20.20
C HIS A 127 -11.16 13.76 21.12
N PRO A 128 -11.46 15.02 21.49
CA PRO A 128 -10.68 15.73 22.49
C PRO A 128 -10.68 14.98 23.82
N ILE A 129 -9.49 14.74 24.38
CA ILE A 129 -9.32 14.23 25.74
C ILE A 129 -9.18 15.44 26.67
N PRO A 130 -9.87 15.46 27.83
CA PRO A 130 -9.70 16.49 28.86
C PRO A 130 -8.23 16.64 29.24
N GLN A 131 -7.84 17.80 29.79
CA GLN A 131 -6.50 17.95 30.37
C GLN A 131 -6.32 16.95 31.51
N GLN A 132 -5.10 16.46 31.72
CA GLN A 132 -4.78 15.48 32.74
C GLN A 132 -5.27 15.87 34.15
N LYS A 133 -5.22 17.17 34.48
CA LYS A 133 -5.74 17.73 35.74
C LYS A 133 -7.25 17.57 35.96
N MET A 134 -8.00 17.27 34.90
CA MET A 134 -9.45 17.07 34.92
C MET A 134 -9.81 15.57 34.82
N TRP A 135 -8.83 14.68 34.79
CA TRP A 135 -9.09 13.24 34.75
C TRP A 135 -9.55 12.80 36.14
N LEU A 136 -10.57 11.93 36.16
CA LEU A 136 -11.00 11.28 37.39
C LEU A 136 -9.83 10.46 37.94
N GLU A 137 -9.61 10.52 39.25
CA GLU A 137 -8.77 9.53 39.91
C GLU A 137 -9.50 8.20 39.88
N ILE A 138 -8.87 7.22 39.26
CA ILE A 138 -9.38 5.86 39.15
C ILE A 138 -8.49 5.02 40.06
N GLU A 139 -9.08 4.20 40.93
CA GLU A 139 -8.37 3.11 41.60
C GLU A 139 -7.85 2.17 40.53
N ARG A 140 -6.57 2.33 40.17
CA ARG A 140 -5.91 1.46 39.22
C ARG A 140 -5.41 0.23 39.98
N GLY A 141 -5.87 -0.95 39.55
CA GLY A 141 -5.17 -2.19 39.86
C GLY A 141 -3.72 -2.10 39.40
N GLU A 142 -2.85 -2.88 40.03
CA GLU A 142 -1.43 -2.92 39.68
C GLU A 142 -1.25 -3.19 38.19
N LEU A 143 -0.63 -2.25 37.47
CA LEU A 143 -0.29 -2.43 36.05
C LEU A 143 0.86 -3.42 35.97
N LEU A 144 0.54 -4.70 35.89
CA LEU A 144 1.54 -5.73 35.65
C LEU A 144 2.13 -5.53 34.25
N PRO A 145 3.46 -5.64 34.09
CA PRO A 145 4.05 -5.66 32.76
C PRO A 145 3.46 -6.84 31.97
N PRO A 146 3.36 -6.72 30.64
CA PRO A 146 3.05 -7.89 29.82
C PRO A 146 4.03 -9.01 30.18
N PRO A 147 3.56 -10.26 30.28
CA PRO A 147 4.40 -11.38 30.68
C PRO A 147 5.62 -11.45 29.75
N PHE A 148 6.80 -11.56 30.35
CA PHE A 148 8.04 -11.64 29.59
C PHE A 148 8.00 -12.89 28.70
N GLN A 149 8.01 -12.68 27.40
CA GLN A 149 8.16 -13.75 26.43
C GLN A 149 9.61 -13.79 25.98
N THR A 150 10.30 -14.89 26.27
CA THR A 150 11.59 -15.19 25.68
C THR A 150 11.38 -15.34 24.18
N GLN A 151 12.01 -14.47 23.37
CA GLN A 151 12.04 -14.66 21.93
C GLN A 151 12.72 -16.01 21.63
N PRO A 152 12.30 -16.73 20.58
CA PRO A 152 13.03 -17.90 20.12
C PRO A 152 14.49 -17.51 19.93
N ASP A 153 15.40 -18.27 20.55
CA ASP A 153 16.82 -18.05 20.34
C ASP A 153 17.13 -18.14 18.84
N LYS A 154 18.11 -17.35 18.42
CA LYS A 154 18.61 -17.38 17.05
C LYS A 154 18.92 -18.84 16.68
N PRO A 155 18.41 -19.35 15.55
CA PRO A 155 18.71 -20.71 15.10
C PRO A 155 20.23 -20.94 15.13
N LYS A 156 20.66 -22.02 15.77
CA LYS A 156 22.09 -22.36 15.82
C LYS A 156 22.60 -22.48 14.38
N LEU A 157 23.70 -21.80 14.08
CA LEU A 157 24.35 -21.84 12.76
C LEU A 157 24.84 -23.25 12.40
N GLN A 158 25.11 -24.08 13.42
CA GLN A 158 25.55 -25.45 13.24
C GLN A 158 24.40 -26.41 13.50
N ARG A 159 24.22 -27.35 12.57
CA ARG A 159 23.31 -28.48 12.72
C ARG A 159 23.71 -29.30 13.95
N LEU A 160 22.75 -29.60 14.81
CA LEU A 160 22.91 -30.63 15.84
C LEU A 160 23.06 -31.98 15.13
N LYS A 161 24.19 -32.65 15.34
CA LYS A 161 24.42 -34.00 14.83
C LYS A 161 23.52 -35.00 15.54
N GLU A 162 22.97 -35.93 14.77
CA GLU A 162 22.21 -37.07 15.33
C GLU A 162 23.16 -37.98 16.14
N PRO A 163 22.66 -38.72 17.14
CA PRO A 163 23.50 -39.55 18.01
C PRO A 163 24.41 -40.54 17.25
N ASP A 164 23.95 -40.99 16.07
CA ASP A 164 24.65 -41.97 15.26
C ASP A 164 25.60 -41.36 14.21
N GLU A 165 25.71 -40.04 14.17
CA GLU A 165 26.50 -39.34 13.16
C GLU A 165 27.97 -39.16 13.62
N LYS A 166 28.90 -39.84 12.93
CA LYS A 166 30.33 -39.77 13.25
C LYS A 166 30.88 -38.33 13.19
N ALA A 167 31.77 -38.02 14.13
CA ALA A 167 32.57 -36.79 14.09
C ALA A 167 33.39 -36.76 12.78
N LYS A 168 33.45 -35.58 12.15
CA LYS A 168 34.25 -35.36 10.95
C LYS A 168 35.59 -34.79 11.38
#